data_AF-A0A410MJM0-F1
#
_entry.id   AF-A0A410MJM0-F1
#
_cell.length_a   1.000
_cell.length_b   1.000
_cell.length_c   1.000
_cell.angle_alpha   90.00
_cell.angle_beta   90.00
_cell.angle_gamma   90.00
#
_symmetry.space_group_name_H-M   'P 1'
#
loop_
_entity.id
_entity.type
_entity.pdbx_description
1 polymer ?
#
loop_
_entity_poly.entity_id
_entity_poly.type
_entity_poly.pdbx_seq_one_letter_code
_entity_poly.pdbx_strand_id
1 'polypeptide(L)' 'MQQTSIFDYTGLSQDPVDIMINQLKVNQSIKLSDYSIILNEFGLYELSSSDHHIPFQTPKECYDYIQIMTNP' A
#
# COMPACT_ATOMS: atom_id res chain seq x y z
N MET A 1 -12.10 22.83 -19.30
CA MET A 1 -11.74 22.81 -17.87
C MET A 1 -11.12 21.45 -17.60
N GLN A 2 -9.79 21.39 -17.51
CA GLN A 2 -9.07 20.14 -17.23
C GLN A 2 -9.04 19.97 -15.71
N GLN A 3 -9.60 18.87 -15.22
CA GLN A 3 -9.44 18.46 -13.83
C GLN A 3 -7.99 17.99 -13.68
N THR A 4 -7.14 18.88 -13.19
CA THR A 4 -5.73 18.57 -12.88
C THR A 4 -5.73 17.49 -11.81
N SER A 5 -5.29 16.30 -12.18
CA SER A 5 -5.11 15.20 -11.25
C SER A 5 -4.01 15.61 -10.28
N ILE A 6 -4.24 15.43 -8.97
CA ILE A 6 -3.36 15.93 -7.88
C ILE A 6 -1.92 15.38 -8.00
N PHE A 7 -1.73 14.36 -8.84
CA PHE A 7 -0.45 13.71 -9.14
C PHE A 7 0.47 14.48 -10.08
N ASP A 8 -0.04 15.45 -10.87
CA ASP A 8 0.80 16.19 -11.83
C ASP A 8 1.75 17.21 -11.15
N TYR A 9 1.60 17.47 -9.84
CA TYR A 9 2.37 18.51 -9.15
C TYR A 9 3.65 18.03 -8.45
N THR A 10 3.91 16.71 -8.36
CA THR A 10 4.99 16.20 -7.50
C THR A 10 6.17 15.58 -8.23
N GLY A 11 6.12 15.37 -9.55
CA GLY A 11 7.22 14.70 -10.26
C GLY A 11 7.49 13.26 -9.75
N LEU A 12 6.53 12.66 -9.05
CA LEU A 12 6.65 11.31 -8.52
C LEU A 12 6.40 10.31 -9.65
N SER A 13 7.49 9.84 -10.24
CA SER A 13 7.49 8.68 -11.16
C SER A 13 7.11 7.34 -10.47
N GLN A 14 6.71 7.37 -9.19
CA GLN A 14 6.48 6.20 -8.34
C GLN A 14 5.07 6.22 -7.75
N ASP A 15 4.46 5.03 -7.68
CA ASP A 15 3.11 4.83 -7.14
C ASP A 15 3.04 5.27 -5.67
N PRO A 16 2.10 6.16 -5.29
CA PRO A 16 1.92 6.59 -3.90
C PRO A 16 1.76 5.42 -2.91
N VAL A 17 1.13 4.33 -3.33
CA VAL A 17 0.93 3.14 -2.47
C VAL A 17 2.28 2.46 -2.20
N ASP A 18 3.12 2.31 -3.22
CA ASP A 18 4.47 1.75 -3.06
C ASP A 18 5.30 2.61 -2.09
N ILE A 19 5.25 3.93 -2.24
CA ILE A 19 5.93 4.86 -1.33
C ILE A 19 5.43 4.69 0.12
N MET A 20 4.12 4.61 0.31
CA MET A 20 3.52 4.45 1.65
C MET A 20 3.92 3.13 2.32
N ILE A 21 3.94 2.02 1.57
CA ILE A 21 4.34 0.71 2.09
C ILE A 21 5.83 0.71 2.45
N ASN A 22 6.70 1.28 1.61
CA ASN A 22 8.14 1.35 1.88
C ASN A 22 8.50 2.26 3.07
N GLN A 23 7.62 3.21 3.43
CA GLN A 23 7.83 4.11 4.57
C GLN A 23 7.18 3.61 5.87
N LEU A 24 6.49 2.47 5.84
CA LEU A 24 5.81 1.91 7.01
C LEU A 24 6.82 1.51 8.09
N LYS A 25 6.59 1.94 9.33
CA LYS A 25 7.39 1.51 10.49
C LYS A 25 6.64 0.45 11.28
N VAL A 26 7.37 -0.29 12.10
CA VAL A 26 6.80 -1.29 13.00
C VAL A 26 5.68 -0.67 13.85
N ASN A 27 4.56 -1.40 13.93
CA ASN A 27 3.29 -1.02 14.55
C ASN A 27 2.59 0.20 13.91
N GLN A 28 3.02 0.64 12.72
CA GLN A 28 2.28 1.61 11.93
C GLN A 28 1.42 0.90 10.91
N SER A 29 0.24 1.48 10.68
CA SER A 29 -0.67 1.04 9.64
C SER A 29 -0.99 2.17 8.67
N ILE A 30 -1.20 1.79 7.41
CA ILE A 30 -1.81 2.62 6.39
C ILE A 30 -3.17 2.04 6.06
N LYS A 31 -4.14 2.93 5.84
CA LYS A 31 -5.47 2.56 5.42
C LYS A 31 -5.66 3.01 3.98
N LEU A 32 -5.84 2.03 3.11
CA LEU A 32 -6.37 2.19 1.76
C LEU A 32 -7.90 2.01 1.84
N SER A 33 -8.64 2.36 0.78
CA SER A 33 -10.11 2.38 0.81
C SER A 33 -10.73 1.12 1.41
N ASP A 34 -10.34 -0.05 0.89
CA ASP A 34 -10.89 -1.35 1.28
C ASP A 34 -9.89 -2.26 2.01
N TYR A 35 -8.66 -1.77 2.20
CA TYR A 35 -7.56 -2.54 2.77
C TYR A 35 -6.81 -1.74 3.85
N SER A 36 -6.28 -2.43 4.84
CA SER A 36 -5.31 -1.87 5.78
C SER A 36 -4.02 -2.68 5.71
N ILE A 37 -2.88 -1.99 5.73
CA ILE A 37 -1.57 -2.65 5.78
C ILE A 37 -0.90 -2.22 7.07
N ILE A 38 -0.43 -3.18 7.86
CA ILE A 38 0.36 -2.91 9.08
C ILE A 38 1.70 -3.60 8.98
N LEU A 39 2.78 -2.93 9.38
CA LEU A 39 4.06 -3.60 9.62
C LEU A 39 4.06 -4.05 11.08
N ASN A 40 3.88 -5.35 11.32
CA ASN A 40 3.77 -5.87 12.67
C ASN A 40 5.13 -5.88 13.41
N GLU A 41 5.12 -6.21 14.71
CA GLU A 41 6.33 -6.29 15.54
C GLU A 41 7.34 -7.35 15.09
N PHE A 42 6.90 -8.32 14.29
CA PHE A 42 7.73 -9.36 13.69
C PHE A 42 8.36 -8.94 12.36
N GLY A 43 8.08 -7.72 11.88
CA GLY A 43 8.60 -7.21 10.61
C GLY A 43 7.87 -7.72 9.37
N LEU A 44 6.64 -8.22 9.53
CA LEU A 44 5.77 -8.66 8.41
C LEU A 44 4.76 -7.57 8.06
N TYR A 45 4.53 -7.41 6.76
CA TYR A 45 3.50 -6.54 6.21
C TYR A 45 2.19 -7.33 6.14
N GLU A 46 1.27 -7.03 7.04
CA GLU A 46 -0.03 -7.69 7.06
C GLU A 46 -1.06 -6.83 6.34
N LEU A 47 -1.57 -7.36 5.23
CA LEU A 47 -2.70 -6.80 4.51
C LEU A 47 -3.99 -7.40 5.08
N SER A 48 -4.89 -6.55 5.53
CA SER A 48 -6.22 -6.93 6.03
C SER A 48 -7.31 -6.23 5.21
N SER A 49 -8.35 -6.98 4.86
CA SER A 49 -9.62 -6.49 4.29
C SER A 49 -10.78 -7.12 5.07
N SER A 50 -12.02 -6.84 4.66
CA SER A 50 -13.20 -7.51 5.21
C SER A 50 -13.14 -9.05 5.07
N ASP A 51 -12.51 -9.55 4.00
CA ASP A 51 -12.60 -10.94 3.60
C ASP A 51 -11.27 -11.70 3.66
N HIS A 52 -10.14 -10.98 3.69
CA HIS A 52 -8.81 -11.57 3.62
C HIS A 52 -7.84 -10.93 4.61
N HIS A 53 -6.98 -11.76 5.21
CA HIS A 53 -5.81 -11.35 5.97
C HIS A 53 -4.60 -12.13 5.47
N ILE A 54 -3.60 -11.43 4.95
CA ILE A 54 -2.44 -12.04 4.27
C ILE A 54 -1.16 -11.35 4.74
N PRO A 55 -0.21 -12.09 5.32
CA PRO A 55 1.10 -11.57 5.68
C PRO A 55 2.10 -11.66 4.52
N PHE A 56 2.96 -10.66 4.38
CA PHE A 56 4.06 -10.58 3.42
C PHE A 56 5.38 -10.29 4.12
N GLN A 57 6.49 -10.82 3.59
CA GLN A 57 7.83 -10.60 4.18
C GLN A 57 8.47 -9.32 3.68
N THR A 58 8.13 -8.90 2.46
CA THR A 58 8.71 -7.72 1.83
C THR A 58 7.64 -6.71 1.42
N PRO A 59 7.96 -5.41 1.41
CA PRO A 59 7.04 -4.37 0.95
C PRO A 59 6.65 -4.58 -0.53
N LYS A 60 7.58 -5.11 -1.33
CA LYS A 60 7.36 -5.43 -2.74
C LYS A 60 6.29 -6.50 -2.95
N GLU A 61 6.34 -7.61 -2.19
CA GLU A 61 5.31 -8.66 -2.30
C GLU A 61 3.92 -8.12 -1.93
N CYS A 62 3.86 -7.29 -0.89
CA CYS A 62 2.61 -6.64 -0.49
C CYS A 62 2.07 -5.73 -1.59
N TYR A 63 2.92 -4.88 -2.18
CA TYR A 63 2.55 -4.00 -3.29
C TYR A 63 2.11 -4.77 -4.54
N ASP A 64 2.88 -5.76 -4.96
CA ASP A 64 2.58 -6.57 -6.15
C ASP A 64 1.21 -7.27 -5.99
N TYR A 65 0.87 -7.75 -4.78
CA TYR A 65 -0.45 -8.32 -4.49
C TYR A 65 -1.58 -7.28 -4.59
N ILE A 66 -1.38 -6.08 -4.04
CA ILE A 66 -2.37 -4.99 -4.11
C ILE A 66 -2.63 -4.58 -5.56
N GLN A 67 -1.59 -4.52 -6.40
CA GLN A 67 -1.73 -4.19 -7.82
C GLN A 67 -2.60 -5.21 -8.55
N ILE A 68 -2.39 -6.51 -8.30
CA ILE A 68 -3.22 -7.58 -8.87
C ILE A 68 -4.68 -7.45 -8.42
N MET A 69 -4.93 -7.09 -7.16
CA MET A 69 -6.28 -6.98 -6.61
C MET A 69 -7.03 -5.72 -7.06
N THR A 70 -6.33 -4.62 -7.29
CA THR A 70 -6.92 -3.31 -7.60
C THR A 70 -7.01 -3.00 -9.10
N ASN A 71 -6.22 -3.70 -9.91
CA ASN A 71 -6.16 -3.48 -11.36
C ASN A 71 -6.33 -4.84 -12.10
N PRO A 72 -7.55 -5.41 -12.10
CA PRO A 72 -7.82 -6.73 -12.68
C PRO A 72 -7.71 -6.79 -14.21
#